data_AF-A0A2R4XMM5-F1
#
_entry.id   AF-A0A2R4XMM5-F1
#
_cell.length_a   1.000
_cell.length_b   1.000
_cell.length_c   1.000
_cell.angle_alpha   90.00
_cell.angle_beta   90.00
_cell.angle_gamma   90.00
#
_symmetry.space_group_name_H-M   'P 1'
#
loop_
_entity.id
_entity.type
_entity.pdbx_description
1 polymer ?
#
loop_
_entity_poly.entity_id
_entity_poly.type
_entity_poly.pdbx_seq_one_letter_code
_entity_poly.pdbx_strand_id
1 'polypeptide(L)'
;MWGQPVTTRRWRLATRSGRSTVSASVYCQARTTCHATCLYARGRSASRSTAWGGVFFAQEGMYEFGSRAWGPQPVRNLMLNSVQSALSAMTAGDIGVKTPVDLKGKRVAWIIGAPALNQNMTATLAFGGLTWDDVEKVEFGGYGAAWDGIVANQADSVFGSSIAGKAYALEKSNRGITYPVMDPEDKEGWARVQAVGSYFYPLYATEGAGLSAENGVHSSAYPYPILMTYADRDASLVSKVTNAMIDTFDMYKDAAPGADGWALDKQRLEWVVPLHEGAVNVFKDKGMWTDDLQQNQENLVKRQEVLEAAWKDVNSRQHDSDDAFQEDWMKTRADALKAAGMDPILERW
;
A
#
# COMPACT_ATOMS: atom_id res chain seq x y z
N MET A 1 -34.01 33.33 9.14
CA MET A 1 -34.84 33.51 7.92
C MET A 1 -34.08 32.98 6.72
N TRP A 2 -34.84 32.39 5.82
CA TRP A 2 -34.47 31.50 4.73
C TRP A 2 -33.57 32.07 3.63
N GLY A 3 -32.83 31.16 2.97
CA GLY A 3 -32.53 31.23 1.53
C GLY A 3 -31.15 30.67 1.16
N GLN A 4 -30.93 29.74 0.24
CA GLN A 4 -31.70 28.70 -0.47
C GLN A 4 -30.64 27.78 -1.14
N PRO A 5 -30.95 26.52 -1.50
CA PRO A 5 -29.99 25.57 -2.05
C PRO A 5 -29.82 25.73 -3.57
N VAL A 6 -28.59 25.63 -4.07
CA VAL A 6 -28.29 25.64 -5.51
C VAL A 6 -28.74 24.31 -6.12
N THR A 7 -29.79 24.39 -6.95
CA THR A 7 -30.39 23.30 -7.71
C THR A 7 -29.45 22.75 -8.79
N THR A 8 -29.17 21.45 -8.75
CA THR A 8 -28.66 20.70 -9.91
C THR A 8 -29.73 20.63 -11.01
N ARG A 9 -29.50 21.29 -12.14
CA ARG A 9 -30.33 21.09 -13.35
C ARG A 9 -30.06 19.71 -13.94
N ARG A 10 -31.06 18.82 -13.84
CA ARG A 10 -31.15 17.59 -14.65
C ARG A 10 -31.57 17.96 -16.07
N TRP A 11 -30.67 17.83 -17.02
CA TRP A 11 -31.05 17.67 -18.42
C TRP A 11 -31.44 16.21 -18.64
N ARG A 12 -32.75 15.95 -18.83
CA ARG A 12 -33.21 14.68 -19.41
C ARG A 12 -33.08 14.80 -20.93
N LEU A 13 -32.17 14.06 -21.51
CA LEU A 13 -32.22 13.65 -22.91
C LEU A 13 -32.21 12.12 -22.90
N ALA A 14 -33.33 11.55 -23.30
CA ALA A 14 -33.48 10.13 -23.51
C ALA A 14 -32.93 9.79 -24.89
N THR A 15 -31.83 9.05 -24.96
CA THR A 15 -31.53 8.18 -26.11
C THR A 15 -30.76 6.93 -25.66
N ARG A 16 -31.20 5.79 -26.21
CA ARG A 16 -30.64 4.46 -26.06
C ARG A 16 -29.16 4.42 -26.46
N SER A 17 -28.32 3.86 -25.60
CA SER A 17 -27.24 2.90 -25.89
C SER A 17 -26.20 2.97 -24.77
N GLY A 18 -25.79 1.80 -24.27
CA GLY A 18 -24.90 1.68 -23.13
C GLY A 18 -23.54 2.31 -23.39
N ARG A 19 -23.08 3.12 -22.44
CA ARG A 19 -21.67 3.42 -22.21
C ARG A 19 -21.40 3.31 -20.72
N SER A 20 -20.50 2.38 -20.39
CA SER A 20 -19.81 2.30 -19.11
C SER A 20 -18.98 3.57 -18.91
N THR A 21 -19.41 4.42 -17.98
CA THR A 21 -18.62 5.54 -17.48
C THR A 21 -17.64 5.02 -16.44
N VAL A 22 -16.35 5.06 -16.75
CA VAL A 22 -15.27 4.93 -15.75
C VAL A 22 -15.26 6.23 -14.95
N SER A 23 -15.95 6.25 -13.81
CA SER A 23 -15.86 7.34 -12.85
C SER A 23 -14.73 7.02 -11.86
N ALA A 24 -13.60 7.70 -12.00
CA ALA A 24 -12.54 7.71 -11.01
C ALA A 24 -12.96 8.58 -9.83
N SER A 25 -13.51 7.98 -8.76
CA SER A 25 -13.65 8.66 -7.48
C SER A 25 -12.35 8.56 -6.70
N VAL A 26 -11.69 9.71 -6.56
CA VAL A 26 -10.67 10.00 -5.55
C VAL A 26 -11.41 10.31 -4.24
N TYR A 27 -10.88 9.81 -3.11
CA TYR A 27 -11.46 9.75 -1.75
C TYR A 27 -12.40 8.57 -1.45
N CYS A 28 -11.86 7.52 -0.82
CA CYS A 28 -12.63 6.69 0.13
C CYS A 28 -11.71 5.95 1.11
N GLN A 29 -12.13 5.91 2.38
CA GLN A 29 -11.38 5.53 3.59
C GLN A 29 -10.79 4.11 3.56
N ALA A 30 -9.59 3.99 4.14
CA ALA A 30 -8.69 2.82 4.12
C ALA A 30 -9.31 1.45 4.46
N ARG A 31 -10.42 1.39 5.21
CA ARG A 31 -11.09 0.12 5.57
C ARG A 31 -11.93 -0.47 4.43
N THR A 32 -12.44 0.39 3.54
CA THR A 32 -13.34 0.01 2.46
C THR A 32 -12.64 -0.06 1.11
N THR A 33 -11.47 0.56 0.95
CA THR A 33 -10.85 0.71 -0.37
C THR A 33 -10.14 -0.56 -0.84
N CYS A 34 -9.46 -1.31 0.03
CA CYS A 34 -8.93 -2.63 -0.37
C CYS A 34 -10.08 -3.61 -0.62
N HIS A 35 -11.05 -3.66 0.30
CA HIS A 35 -12.24 -4.50 0.21
C HIS A 35 -13.05 -4.22 -1.07
N ALA A 36 -13.36 -2.94 -1.35
CA ALA A 36 -14.10 -2.53 -2.53
C ALA A 36 -13.30 -2.70 -3.82
N THR A 37 -11.99 -2.42 -3.84
CA THR A 37 -11.14 -2.66 -5.02
C THR A 37 -11.01 -4.16 -5.31
N CYS A 38 -10.77 -5.00 -4.31
CA CYS A 38 -10.69 -6.46 -4.49
C CYS A 38 -12.04 -7.05 -4.92
N LEU A 39 -13.16 -6.53 -4.41
CA LEU A 39 -14.51 -6.87 -4.90
C LEU A 39 -14.73 -6.38 -6.34
N TYR A 40 -14.27 -5.17 -6.69
CA TYR A 40 -14.37 -4.63 -8.06
C TYR A 40 -13.53 -5.45 -9.04
N ALA A 41 -12.36 -5.93 -8.62
CA ALA A 41 -11.54 -6.88 -9.36
C ALA A 41 -12.26 -8.22 -9.58
N ARG A 42 -13.02 -8.71 -8.57
CA ARG A 42 -13.88 -9.90 -8.73
C ARG A 42 -15.04 -9.62 -9.71
N GLY A 43 -15.47 -8.36 -9.80
CA GLY A 43 -16.54 -7.85 -10.66
C GLY A 43 -16.22 -7.64 -12.16
N ARG A 44 -15.09 -8.13 -12.67
CA ARG A 44 -14.67 -8.14 -14.11
C ARG A 44 -13.95 -6.90 -14.66
N SER A 45 -13.17 -6.15 -13.87
CA SER A 45 -12.32 -5.05 -14.40
C SER A 45 -10.97 -4.97 -13.71
N ALA A 46 -9.95 -4.47 -14.43
CA ALA A 46 -8.67 -4.08 -13.81
C ALA A 46 -8.94 -3.04 -12.71
N SER A 47 -8.30 -3.21 -11.56
CA SER A 47 -8.65 -2.47 -10.35
C SER A 47 -7.43 -1.73 -9.79
N ARG A 48 -7.64 -0.50 -9.31
CA ARG A 48 -6.60 0.28 -8.65
C ARG A 48 -6.57 -0.09 -7.18
N SER A 49 -5.51 -0.75 -6.72
CA SER A 49 -5.26 -0.87 -5.29
C SER A 49 -4.87 0.49 -4.74
N THR A 50 -5.71 0.96 -3.84
CA THR A 50 -5.58 2.20 -3.07
C THR A 50 -5.18 1.91 -1.63
N ALA A 51 -4.83 0.66 -1.34
CA ALA A 51 -4.38 0.24 -0.02
C ALA A 51 -2.85 0.25 0.04
N TRP A 52 -2.35 0.99 1.02
CA TRP A 52 -0.96 1.20 1.42
C TRP A 52 -0.23 -0.11 1.78
N GLY A 53 0.09 -0.94 0.78
CA GLY A 53 0.61 -2.30 0.95
C GLY A 53 -0.45 -3.42 0.85
N GLY A 54 -1.71 -3.09 0.58
CA GLY A 54 -2.82 -4.05 0.61
C GLY A 54 -2.74 -5.17 -0.43
N VAL A 55 -2.03 -4.97 -1.55
CA VAL A 55 -1.82 -6.05 -2.54
C VAL A 55 -0.92 -7.15 -1.98
N PHE A 56 0.12 -6.77 -1.24
CA PHE A 56 0.99 -7.72 -0.57
C PHE A 56 0.24 -8.43 0.57
N PHE A 57 -0.47 -7.71 1.43
CA PHE A 57 -1.26 -8.38 2.49
C PHE A 57 -2.36 -9.30 1.93
N ALA A 58 -2.96 -8.92 0.79
CA ALA A 58 -3.93 -9.75 0.08
C ALA A 58 -3.29 -11.03 -0.43
N GLN A 59 -2.12 -10.97 -1.09
CA GLN A 59 -1.48 -12.20 -1.57
C GLN A 59 -1.09 -13.12 -0.41
N GLU A 60 -0.59 -12.55 0.68
CA GLU A 60 -0.08 -13.31 1.82
C GLU A 60 -1.18 -13.87 2.72
N GLY A 61 -2.41 -13.39 2.60
CA GLY A 61 -3.48 -13.69 3.54
C GLY A 61 -3.21 -13.12 4.94
N MET A 62 -2.58 -11.95 5.04
CA MET A 62 -2.27 -11.33 6.33
C MET A 62 -3.39 -10.40 6.82
N TYR A 63 -3.47 -10.19 8.13
CA TYR A 63 -4.45 -9.29 8.77
C TYR A 63 -5.89 -9.63 8.40
N GLU A 64 -6.64 -8.67 7.85
CA GLU A 64 -8.01 -8.85 7.37
C GLU A 64 -8.14 -9.96 6.31
N PHE A 65 -7.10 -10.20 5.52
CA PHE A 65 -7.07 -11.28 4.52
C PHE A 65 -6.83 -12.66 5.15
N GLY A 66 -6.37 -12.72 6.40
CA GLY A 66 -6.24 -13.97 7.15
C GLY A 66 -7.55 -14.47 7.76
N SER A 67 -8.65 -13.71 7.60
CA SER A 67 -9.98 -14.16 8.00
C SER A 67 -10.53 -15.22 7.05
N ARG A 68 -11.36 -16.14 7.57
CA ARG A 68 -11.99 -17.24 6.81
C ARG A 68 -12.76 -16.76 5.57
N ALA A 69 -13.31 -15.54 5.62
CA ALA A 69 -14.05 -14.94 4.50
C ALA A 69 -13.17 -14.53 3.30
N TRP A 70 -11.85 -14.45 3.48
CA TRP A 70 -10.92 -13.94 2.47
C TRP A 70 -9.89 -14.96 2.04
N GLY A 71 -8.88 -15.19 2.87
CA GLY A 71 -7.68 -15.95 2.53
C GLY A 71 -6.68 -15.22 1.65
N PRO A 72 -5.53 -15.86 1.36
CA PRO A 72 -4.58 -15.38 0.38
C PRO A 72 -5.26 -15.27 -0.99
N GLN A 73 -5.03 -14.15 -1.66
CA GLN A 73 -5.64 -13.81 -2.94
C GLN A 73 -4.59 -13.93 -4.07
N PRO A 74 -4.91 -14.57 -5.21
CA PRO A 74 -3.98 -14.69 -6.33
C PRO A 74 -3.93 -13.39 -7.15
N VAL A 75 -3.52 -12.30 -6.52
CA VAL A 75 -3.40 -10.98 -7.15
C VAL A 75 -2.14 -10.91 -8.01
N ARG A 76 -2.22 -10.10 -9.07
CA ARG A 76 -1.19 -9.86 -10.07
C ARG A 76 -1.11 -8.38 -10.40
N ASN A 77 0.10 -7.83 -10.44
CA ASN A 77 0.34 -6.45 -10.83
C ASN A 77 0.32 -6.26 -12.35
N LEU A 78 -0.17 -5.12 -12.81
CA LEU A 78 -0.06 -4.68 -14.19
C LEU A 78 1.01 -3.60 -14.32
N MET A 79 0.93 -2.59 -13.46
CA MET A 79 1.85 -1.46 -13.39
C MET A 79 1.98 -0.99 -11.94
N LEU A 80 3.11 -0.37 -11.65
CA LEU A 80 3.50 0.10 -10.34
C LEU A 80 3.77 1.60 -10.41
N ASN A 81 3.10 2.40 -9.59
CA ASN A 81 3.39 3.82 -9.51
C ASN A 81 4.52 4.08 -8.51
N SER A 82 5.60 4.72 -8.96
CA SER A 82 6.73 5.09 -8.10
C SER A 82 7.07 6.56 -8.29
N VAL A 83 6.99 7.33 -7.20
CA VAL A 83 7.21 8.78 -7.16
C VAL A 83 8.21 9.12 -6.07
N GLN A 84 8.78 10.34 -6.06
CA GLN A 84 9.67 10.77 -4.99
C GLN A 84 8.91 11.27 -3.74
N SER A 85 7.85 10.55 -3.34
CA SER A 85 7.08 10.82 -2.11
C SER A 85 7.50 9.87 -0.98
N ALA A 86 7.69 10.42 0.21
CA ALA A 86 7.94 9.62 1.41
C ALA A 86 6.69 8.86 1.85
N LEU A 87 6.84 7.56 2.10
CA LEU A 87 5.89 6.69 2.81
C LEU A 87 6.53 6.21 4.10
N SER A 88 6.31 6.96 5.18
CA SER A 88 6.95 6.73 6.48
C SER A 88 6.14 7.40 7.60
N ALA A 89 6.72 7.48 8.79
CA ALA A 89 6.20 8.26 9.90
C ALA A 89 6.14 9.76 9.53
N MET A 90 4.93 10.31 9.56
CA MET A 90 4.64 11.74 9.42
C MET A 90 4.51 12.32 10.80
N THR A 91 5.43 13.19 11.20
CA THR A 91 5.59 13.62 12.59
C THR A 91 5.36 15.11 12.72
N ALA A 92 4.80 15.54 13.84
CA ALA A 92 4.69 16.97 14.15
C ALA A 92 6.07 17.64 14.19
N GLY A 93 6.19 18.80 13.55
CA GLY A 93 7.47 19.51 13.42
C GLY A 93 7.98 20.15 14.72
N ASP A 94 7.09 20.36 15.69
CA ASP A 94 7.35 21.07 16.95
C ASP A 94 7.97 20.22 18.07
N ILE A 95 8.20 18.92 17.85
CA ILE A 95 8.66 17.98 18.89
C ILE A 95 10.11 17.47 18.73
N GLY A 96 10.86 18.01 17.77
CA GLY A 96 12.30 17.75 17.64
C GLY A 96 12.70 16.34 17.19
N VAL A 97 11.78 15.57 16.59
CA VAL A 97 12.07 14.25 16.01
C VAL A 97 12.89 14.40 14.74
N LYS A 98 14.06 13.75 14.69
CA LYS A 98 14.97 13.77 13.53
C LYS A 98 15.14 12.41 12.89
N THR A 99 15.12 11.34 13.67
CA THR A 99 15.26 9.95 13.22
C THR A 99 14.16 9.08 13.85
N PRO A 100 13.87 7.88 13.33
CA PRO A 100 12.89 6.99 13.96
C PRO A 100 13.20 6.66 15.43
N VAL A 101 14.45 6.71 15.87
CA VAL A 101 14.85 6.51 17.28
C VAL A 101 14.21 7.56 18.20
N ASP A 102 14.03 8.79 17.72
CA ASP A 102 13.46 9.90 18.50
C ASP A 102 11.95 9.76 18.75
N LEU A 103 11.30 8.77 18.12
CA LEU A 103 9.89 8.43 18.39
C LEU A 103 9.70 7.78 19.75
N LYS A 104 10.77 7.37 20.44
CA LYS A 104 10.70 6.78 21.79
C LYS A 104 9.97 7.72 22.76
N GLY A 105 8.95 7.19 23.41
CA GLY A 105 8.08 7.90 24.35
C GLY A 105 7.17 8.95 23.71
N LYS A 106 7.09 9.04 22.38
CA LYS A 106 6.14 9.93 21.67
C LYS A 106 4.79 9.24 21.49
N ARG A 107 3.75 10.03 21.26
CA ARG A 107 2.40 9.53 21.00
C ARG A 107 2.26 9.11 19.54
N VAL A 108 2.28 7.81 19.27
CA VAL A 108 2.17 7.28 17.92
C VAL A 108 0.75 6.79 17.69
N ALA A 109 0.13 7.31 16.63
CA ALA A 109 -1.25 6.99 16.30
C ALA A 109 -1.40 5.53 15.83
N TRP A 110 -2.37 4.84 16.42
CA TRP A 110 -2.81 3.51 16.04
C TRP A 110 -4.22 3.55 15.46
N ILE A 111 -4.36 3.12 14.21
CA ILE A 111 -5.61 3.22 13.46
C ILE A 111 -6.33 1.88 13.52
N ILE A 112 -7.35 1.76 14.36
CA ILE A 112 -8.17 0.53 14.51
C ILE A 112 -8.81 0.15 13.15
N GLY A 113 -9.16 1.17 12.38
CA GLY A 113 -9.80 1.02 11.08
C GLY A 113 -8.89 0.54 9.95
N ALA A 114 -7.57 0.52 10.12
CA ALA A 114 -6.64 0.28 9.02
C ALA A 114 -5.33 -0.39 9.50
N PRO A 115 -5.36 -1.69 9.85
CA PRO A 115 -4.21 -2.42 10.40
C PRO A 115 -2.94 -2.32 9.53
N ALA A 116 -3.10 -2.31 8.20
CA ALA A 116 -2.00 -2.13 7.25
C ALA A 116 -1.12 -0.89 7.52
N LEU A 117 -1.74 0.23 7.95
CA LEU A 117 -1.01 1.46 8.26
C LEU A 117 -0.21 1.36 9.55
N ASN A 118 -0.76 0.65 10.54
CA ASN A 118 -0.05 0.41 11.79
C ASN A 118 1.17 -0.47 11.56
N GLN A 119 1.09 -1.40 10.60
CA GLN A 119 2.21 -2.29 10.27
C GLN A 119 3.31 -1.59 9.49
N ASN A 120 2.92 -0.68 8.61
CA ASN A 120 3.86 0.22 7.99
C ASN A 120 4.54 1.14 9.03
N MET A 121 3.81 1.63 10.04
CA MET A 121 4.40 2.32 11.19
C MET A 121 5.35 1.41 11.99
N THR A 122 4.97 0.15 12.22
CA THR A 122 5.85 -0.85 12.88
C THR A 122 7.18 -0.97 12.13
N ALA A 123 7.17 -1.00 10.79
CA ALA A 123 8.39 -1.04 10.00
C ALA A 123 9.24 0.24 10.20
N THR A 124 8.62 1.42 10.23
CA THR A 124 9.35 2.67 10.55
C THR A 124 9.93 2.65 11.97
N LEU A 125 9.19 2.18 12.97
CA LEU A 125 9.70 2.04 14.34
C LEU A 125 10.87 1.04 14.40
N ALA A 126 10.77 -0.07 13.68
CA ALA A 126 11.81 -1.09 13.59
C ALA A 126 13.12 -0.54 13.02
N PHE A 127 13.07 0.42 12.09
CA PHE A 127 14.28 1.13 11.64
C PHE A 127 15.04 1.75 12.82
N GLY A 128 14.34 2.40 13.75
CA GLY A 128 14.91 2.98 14.96
C GLY A 128 15.23 1.95 16.07
N GLY A 129 15.02 0.66 15.82
CA GLY A 129 15.13 -0.39 16.84
C GLY A 129 14.04 -0.31 17.91
N LEU A 130 12.92 0.37 17.60
CA LEU A 130 11.80 0.56 18.51
C LEU A 130 10.68 -0.44 18.23
N THR A 131 9.90 -0.71 19.26
CA THR A 131 8.63 -1.44 19.17
C THR A 131 7.47 -0.56 19.62
N TRP A 132 6.24 -1.09 19.54
CA TRP A 132 5.08 -0.38 20.09
C TRP A 132 5.15 -0.18 21.62
N ASP A 133 5.98 -0.95 22.33
CA ASP A 133 6.20 -0.78 23.77
C ASP A 133 7.12 0.41 24.11
N ASP A 134 7.89 0.88 23.12
CA ASP A 134 8.77 2.05 23.28
C ASP A 134 8.05 3.38 23.04
N VAL A 135 6.77 3.36 22.65
CA VAL A 135 5.98 4.55 22.29
C VAL A 135 4.63 4.57 23.01
N GLU A 136 4.00 5.74 23.11
CA GLU A 136 2.63 5.83 23.62
C GLU A 136 1.64 5.58 22.47
N LYS A 137 1.01 4.41 22.46
CA LYS A 137 0.02 4.05 21.44
C LYS A 137 -1.29 4.81 21.67
N VAL A 138 -1.66 5.68 20.73
CA VAL A 138 -2.92 6.46 20.79
C VAL A 138 -3.92 5.96 19.75
N GLU A 139 -5.05 5.43 20.19
CA GLU A 139 -6.01 4.80 19.29
C GLU A 139 -6.97 5.79 18.61
N PHE A 140 -7.13 5.63 17.30
CA PHE A 140 -8.08 6.37 16.49
C PHE A 140 -8.94 5.42 15.66
N GLY A 141 -10.23 5.76 15.52
CA GLY A 141 -11.17 4.95 14.74
C GLY A 141 -10.87 4.89 13.24
N GLY A 142 -10.12 5.86 12.70
CA GLY A 142 -9.79 5.92 11.27
C GLY A 142 -8.66 6.88 10.92
N TYR A 143 -8.15 6.75 9.70
CA TYR A 143 -6.99 7.51 9.21
C TYR A 143 -7.15 9.03 9.32
N GLY A 144 -8.31 9.57 8.88
CA GLY A 144 -8.55 11.00 8.96
C GLY A 144 -8.53 11.54 10.40
N ALA A 145 -9.12 10.78 11.34
CA ALA A 145 -9.15 11.15 12.75
C ALA A 145 -7.77 11.12 13.39
N ALA A 146 -6.89 10.19 13.00
CA ALA A 146 -5.51 10.15 13.47
C ALA A 146 -4.73 11.42 13.09
N TRP A 147 -4.87 11.87 11.84
CA TRP A 147 -4.27 13.14 11.38
C TRP A 147 -4.82 14.35 12.10
N ASP A 148 -6.15 14.41 12.29
CA ASP A 148 -6.79 15.49 13.04
C ASP A 148 -6.33 15.49 14.51
N GLY A 149 -6.10 14.30 15.09
CA GLY A 149 -5.49 14.12 16.39
C GLY A 149 -4.07 14.70 16.49
N ILE A 150 -3.23 14.56 15.46
CA ILE A 150 -1.89 15.18 15.47
C ILE A 150 -2.02 16.71 15.47
N VAL A 151 -2.84 17.27 14.59
CA VAL A 151 -3.08 18.72 14.52
C VAL A 151 -3.63 19.26 15.84
N ALA A 152 -4.50 18.49 16.50
CA ALA A 152 -5.07 18.81 17.81
C ALA A 152 -4.11 18.52 18.99
N ASN A 153 -2.86 18.16 18.73
CA ASN A 153 -1.87 17.81 19.75
C ASN A 153 -2.30 16.65 20.67
N GLN A 154 -3.04 15.68 20.14
CA GLN A 154 -3.43 14.43 20.82
C GLN A 154 -2.50 13.28 20.47
N ALA A 155 -1.87 13.34 19.29
CA ALA A 155 -0.81 12.42 18.87
C ALA A 155 0.36 13.22 18.27
N ASP A 156 1.49 12.56 18.07
CA ASP A 156 2.73 13.17 17.60
C ASP A 156 3.15 12.65 16.23
N SER A 157 2.83 11.38 15.92
CA SER A 157 3.22 10.76 14.65
C SER A 157 2.15 9.80 14.14
N VAL A 158 2.05 9.67 12.81
CA VAL A 158 1.17 8.70 12.12
C VAL A 158 1.87 8.23 10.84
N PHE A 159 1.65 6.99 10.42
CA PHE A 159 2.15 6.57 9.11
C PHE A 159 1.33 7.23 7.99
N GLY A 160 1.99 7.73 6.96
CA GLY A 160 1.29 8.34 5.83
C GLY A 160 2.17 8.56 4.62
N SER A 161 1.67 9.40 3.72
CA SER A 161 2.39 9.84 2.52
C SER A 161 2.57 11.34 2.52
N SER A 162 3.75 11.80 2.11
CA SER A 162 4.06 13.23 1.99
C SER A 162 3.15 13.96 1.00
N ILE A 163 2.61 13.28 -0.03
CA ILE A 163 1.68 13.88 -1.01
C ILE A 163 0.20 13.78 -0.59
N ALA A 164 -0.10 13.25 0.60
CA ALA A 164 -1.46 13.19 1.10
C ALA A 164 -1.99 14.57 1.47
N GLY A 165 -3.27 14.86 1.17
CA GLY A 165 -3.91 16.13 1.55
C GLY A 165 -3.83 16.45 3.05
N LYS A 166 -3.84 15.42 3.92
CA LYS A 166 -3.68 15.59 5.37
C LYS A 166 -2.24 15.95 5.79
N ALA A 167 -1.21 15.54 5.03
CA ALA A 167 0.17 15.97 5.27
C ALA A 167 0.32 17.47 5.06
N TYR A 168 -0.25 18.01 3.96
CA TYR A 168 -0.29 19.45 3.72
C TYR A 168 -1.09 20.23 4.79
N ALA A 169 -2.12 19.60 5.38
CA ALA A 169 -2.87 20.20 6.48
C ALA A 169 -2.03 20.29 7.76
N LEU A 170 -1.24 19.25 8.07
CA LEU A 170 -0.33 19.25 9.22
C LEU A 170 0.81 20.27 9.03
N GLU A 171 1.42 20.32 7.84
CA GLU A 171 2.44 21.32 7.47
C GLU A 171 1.96 22.75 7.73
N LYS A 172 0.72 23.06 7.33
CA LYS A 172 0.11 24.39 7.48
C LYS A 172 -0.44 24.66 8.88
N SER A 173 -0.40 23.68 9.77
CA SER A 173 -0.83 23.85 11.16
C SER A 173 0.26 24.52 12.00
N ASN A 174 -0.09 24.98 13.19
CA ASN A 174 0.89 25.56 14.13
C ASN A 174 1.96 24.56 14.59
N ARG A 175 1.76 23.25 14.38
CA ARG A 175 2.73 22.23 14.75
C ARG A 175 3.77 21.96 13.67
N GLY A 176 3.47 22.29 12.40
CA GLY A 176 4.28 21.92 11.25
C GLY A 176 4.40 20.40 11.04
N ILE A 177 5.18 20.00 10.04
CA ILE A 177 5.47 18.60 9.72
C ILE A 177 6.99 18.38 9.63
N THR A 178 7.44 17.21 10.08
CA THR A 178 8.80 16.70 9.88
C THR A 178 8.76 15.22 9.51
N TYR A 179 9.83 14.76 8.87
CA TYR A 179 10.02 13.39 8.41
C TYR A 179 11.25 12.82 9.11
N PRO A 180 11.12 11.77 9.94
CA PRO A 180 12.28 11.11 10.52
C PRO A 180 13.17 10.54 9.42
N VAL A 181 14.45 10.92 9.44
CA VAL A 181 15.45 10.50 8.46
C VAL A 181 15.71 9.01 8.59
N MET A 182 15.55 8.28 7.50
CA MET A 182 15.94 6.89 7.35
C MET A 182 17.14 6.81 6.41
N ASP A 183 18.35 6.83 6.96
CA ASP A 183 19.59 6.83 6.19
C ASP A 183 19.69 5.58 5.29
N PRO A 184 19.87 5.71 3.95
CA PRO A 184 20.04 4.57 3.06
C PRO A 184 21.25 3.69 3.40
N GLU A 185 22.27 4.23 4.07
CA GLU A 185 23.49 3.50 4.41
C GLU A 185 23.38 2.69 5.72
N ASP A 186 22.32 2.90 6.51
CA ASP A 186 22.06 2.10 7.72
C ASP A 186 21.48 0.72 7.36
N LYS A 187 22.38 -0.20 7.00
CA LYS A 187 22.03 -1.57 6.62
C LYS A 187 21.28 -2.34 7.71
N GLU A 188 21.57 -2.08 8.98
CA GLU A 188 20.89 -2.76 10.08
C GLU A 188 19.48 -2.22 10.29
N GLY A 189 19.30 -0.89 10.19
CA GLY A 189 17.98 -0.25 10.16
C GLY A 189 17.11 -0.79 9.03
N TRP A 190 17.65 -0.87 7.83
CA TRP A 190 16.93 -1.43 6.68
C TRP A 190 16.64 -2.93 6.81
N ALA A 191 17.55 -3.71 7.38
CA ALA A 191 17.30 -5.12 7.66
C ALA A 191 16.11 -5.29 8.63
N ARG A 192 15.99 -4.44 9.66
CA ARG A 192 14.84 -4.43 10.58
C ARG A 192 13.55 -4.01 9.88
N VAL A 193 13.60 -3.00 9.00
CA VAL A 193 12.45 -2.60 8.18
C VAL A 193 11.99 -3.77 7.31
N GLN A 194 12.90 -4.41 6.58
CA GLN A 194 12.58 -5.47 5.63
C GLN A 194 12.07 -6.75 6.31
N ALA A 195 12.48 -7.01 7.56
CA ALA A 195 11.93 -8.09 8.38
C ALA A 195 10.45 -7.86 8.73
N VAL A 196 9.97 -6.61 8.78
CA VAL A 196 8.56 -6.29 9.06
C VAL A 196 7.77 -6.06 7.77
N GLY A 197 8.37 -5.34 6.82
CA GLY A 197 7.77 -4.96 5.53
C GLY A 197 8.80 -5.05 4.41
N SER A 198 8.95 -6.25 3.84
CA SER A 198 9.92 -6.54 2.77
C SER A 198 9.70 -5.75 1.47
N TYR A 199 8.54 -5.09 1.32
CA TYR A 199 8.20 -4.26 0.16
C TYR A 199 8.76 -2.83 0.23
N PHE A 200 9.31 -2.41 1.38
CA PHE A 200 9.89 -1.08 1.53
C PHE A 200 11.30 -1.00 0.91
N TYR A 201 11.60 0.15 0.32
CA TYR A 201 12.93 0.50 -0.17
C TYR A 201 13.32 1.92 0.25
N PRO A 202 14.64 2.22 0.33
CA PRO A 202 15.13 3.57 0.55
C PRO A 202 14.76 4.50 -0.60
N LEU A 203 14.32 5.70 -0.26
CA LEU A 203 13.97 6.76 -1.21
C LEU A 203 14.48 8.10 -0.68
N TYR A 204 15.07 8.91 -1.55
CA TYR A 204 15.20 10.34 -1.29
C TYR A 204 13.90 11.03 -1.73
N ALA A 205 13.10 11.48 -0.76
CA ALA A 205 11.80 12.07 -1.01
C ALA A 205 11.93 13.58 -1.24
N THR A 206 11.39 14.06 -2.35
CA THR A 206 11.41 15.47 -2.79
C THR A 206 10.02 16.01 -3.11
N GLU A 207 8.99 15.16 -3.07
CA GLU A 207 7.61 15.52 -3.38
C GLU A 207 6.74 15.45 -2.12
N GLY A 208 5.91 16.48 -1.89
CA GLY A 208 4.91 16.48 -0.82
C GLY A 208 5.00 17.69 0.11
N ALA A 209 4.27 17.62 1.21
CA ALA A 209 4.20 18.68 2.21
C ALA A 209 5.58 18.98 2.80
N GLY A 210 6.05 20.23 2.73
CA GLY A 210 7.37 20.63 3.24
C GLY A 210 8.57 20.08 2.47
N LEU A 211 8.38 19.40 1.33
CA LEU A 211 9.46 18.81 0.53
C LEU A 211 9.60 19.50 -0.82
N SER A 212 10.84 19.61 -1.29
CA SER A 212 11.19 20.05 -2.65
C SER A 212 12.47 19.36 -3.12
N ALA A 213 12.91 19.63 -4.36
CA ALA A 213 14.20 19.14 -4.86
C ALA A 213 15.38 19.65 -4.01
N GLU A 214 15.29 20.87 -3.48
CA GLU A 214 16.29 21.52 -2.63
C GLU A 214 16.13 21.15 -1.14
N ASN A 215 14.92 20.77 -0.72
CA ASN A 215 14.59 20.42 0.66
C ASN A 215 14.00 19.00 0.73
N GLY A 216 14.81 18.01 0.33
CA GLY A 216 14.43 16.60 0.36
C GLY A 216 14.84 15.89 1.65
N VAL A 217 14.39 14.64 1.81
CA VAL A 217 14.70 13.82 2.98
C VAL A 217 14.90 12.35 2.60
N HIS A 218 15.91 11.70 3.17
CA HIS A 218 16.03 10.25 3.08
C HIS A 218 14.96 9.58 3.93
N SER A 219 14.14 8.76 3.29
CA SER A 219 12.98 8.11 3.87
C SER A 219 12.75 6.74 3.21
N SER A 220 11.56 6.18 3.43
CA SER A 220 11.11 4.93 2.82
C SER A 220 10.00 5.16 1.80
N ALA A 221 9.90 4.23 0.86
CA ALA A 221 8.76 4.14 -0.05
C ALA A 221 8.49 2.69 -0.44
N TYR A 222 7.34 2.49 -1.07
CA TYR A 222 6.97 1.31 -1.85
C TYR A 222 6.05 1.79 -2.98
N PRO A 223 5.85 0.99 -4.05
CA PRO A 223 5.02 1.44 -5.15
C PRO A 223 3.58 1.66 -4.69
N TYR A 224 3.05 2.86 -4.94
CA TYR A 224 1.70 3.24 -4.55
C TYR A 224 1.22 4.45 -5.36
N PRO A 225 0.02 4.38 -5.98
CA PRO A 225 -0.89 3.24 -6.09
C PRO A 225 -0.36 2.08 -6.95
N ILE A 226 -1.03 0.93 -6.89
CA ILE A 226 -0.70 -0.25 -7.71
C ILE A 226 -1.90 -0.58 -8.60
N LEU A 227 -1.65 -0.80 -9.89
CA LEU A 227 -2.66 -1.31 -10.81
C LEU A 227 -2.58 -2.82 -10.78
N MET A 228 -3.64 -3.49 -10.35
CA MET A 228 -3.65 -4.94 -10.14
C MET A 228 -4.95 -5.60 -10.58
N THR A 229 -4.87 -6.91 -10.74
CA THR A 229 -5.97 -7.78 -11.10
C THR A 229 -5.78 -9.18 -10.51
N TYR A 230 -6.71 -10.11 -10.75
CA TYR A 230 -6.54 -11.51 -10.38
C TYR A 230 -5.80 -12.31 -11.45
N ALA A 231 -5.12 -13.38 -11.05
CA ALA A 231 -4.32 -14.22 -11.92
C ALA A 231 -5.08 -14.91 -13.07
N ASP A 232 -6.40 -15.06 -12.94
CA ASP A 232 -7.25 -15.72 -13.92
C ASP A 232 -7.77 -14.76 -15.02
N ARG A 233 -7.31 -13.51 -15.05
CA ARG A 233 -7.73 -12.58 -16.11
C ARG A 233 -7.04 -12.93 -17.43
N ASP A 234 -7.76 -12.71 -18.52
CA ASP A 234 -7.26 -12.96 -19.86
C ASP A 234 -5.99 -12.13 -20.15
N ALA A 235 -4.90 -12.81 -20.54
CA ALA A 235 -3.62 -12.17 -20.85
C ALA A 235 -3.75 -11.07 -21.91
N SER A 236 -4.52 -11.32 -22.98
CA SER A 236 -4.67 -10.37 -24.08
C SER A 236 -5.34 -9.08 -23.63
N LEU A 237 -6.38 -9.19 -22.79
CA LEU A 237 -7.04 -8.05 -22.19
C LEU A 237 -6.06 -7.27 -21.29
N VAL A 238 -5.29 -7.96 -20.44
CA VAL A 238 -4.34 -7.30 -19.56
C VAL A 238 -3.24 -6.58 -20.36
N SER A 239 -2.69 -7.21 -21.41
CA SER A 239 -1.71 -6.56 -22.30
C SER A 239 -2.28 -5.29 -22.94
N LYS A 240 -3.54 -5.32 -23.40
CA LYS A 240 -4.21 -4.15 -23.98
C LYS A 240 -4.36 -3.02 -22.95
N VAL A 241 -4.73 -3.34 -21.72
CA VAL A 241 -4.84 -2.34 -20.64
C VAL A 241 -3.47 -1.75 -20.29
N THR A 242 -2.44 -2.58 -20.14
CA THR A 242 -1.08 -2.12 -19.84
C THR A 242 -0.53 -1.24 -20.97
N ASN A 243 -0.67 -1.64 -22.23
CA ASN A 243 -0.27 -0.80 -23.37
C ASN A 243 -1.06 0.51 -23.40
N ALA A 244 -2.37 0.49 -23.18
CA ALA A 244 -3.16 1.72 -23.15
C ALA A 244 -2.68 2.69 -22.06
N MET A 245 -2.34 2.19 -20.87
CA MET A 245 -1.77 3.02 -19.79
C MET A 245 -0.43 3.64 -20.18
N ILE A 246 0.45 2.88 -20.84
CA ILE A 246 1.76 3.36 -21.30
C ILE A 246 1.61 4.36 -22.45
N ASP A 247 0.87 4.00 -23.49
CA ASP A 247 0.74 4.77 -24.73
C ASP A 247 -0.04 6.08 -24.53
N THR A 248 -0.89 6.16 -23.49
CA THR A 248 -1.65 7.37 -23.15
C THR A 248 -1.07 8.16 -21.98
N PHE A 249 0.13 7.82 -21.50
CA PHE A 249 0.74 8.46 -20.32
C PHE A 249 0.80 9.99 -20.41
N ASP A 250 1.20 10.53 -21.56
CA ASP A 250 1.28 11.98 -21.79
C ASP A 250 -0.07 12.69 -21.58
N MET A 251 -1.20 12.00 -21.74
CA MET A 251 -2.53 12.57 -21.55
C MET A 251 -2.91 12.76 -20.07
N TYR A 252 -2.30 12.00 -19.15
CA TYR A 252 -2.74 11.99 -17.74
C TYR A 252 -1.63 12.23 -16.72
N LYS A 253 -0.35 12.28 -17.12
CA LYS A 253 0.79 12.46 -16.20
C LYS A 253 0.68 13.69 -15.28
N ASP A 254 -0.02 14.73 -15.73
CA ASP A 254 -0.20 15.99 -14.98
C ASP A 254 -1.57 16.10 -14.28
N ALA A 255 -2.39 15.04 -14.29
CA ALA A 255 -3.78 15.09 -13.83
C ALA A 255 -3.94 15.09 -12.30
N ALA A 256 -2.93 14.63 -11.55
CA ALA A 256 -2.93 14.60 -10.09
C ALA A 256 -1.49 14.49 -9.54
N PRO A 257 -1.23 14.93 -8.29
CA PRO A 257 0.04 14.67 -7.62
C PRO A 257 0.40 13.18 -7.64
N GLY A 258 1.62 12.88 -8.11
CA GLY A 258 2.16 11.53 -8.24
C GLY A 258 1.67 10.73 -9.47
N ALA A 259 0.85 11.31 -10.36
CA ALA A 259 0.44 10.62 -11.59
C ALA A 259 1.60 10.36 -12.55
N ASP A 260 2.66 11.17 -12.47
CA ASP A 260 3.91 11.00 -13.21
C ASP A 260 4.66 9.71 -12.83
N GLY A 261 4.41 9.15 -11.65
CA GLY A 261 4.97 7.86 -11.22
C GLY A 261 4.55 6.65 -12.05
N TRP A 262 3.56 6.80 -12.93
CA TRP A 262 3.14 5.76 -13.88
C TRP A 262 4.02 5.69 -15.14
N ALA A 263 4.98 6.60 -15.29
CA ALA A 263 5.90 6.59 -16.41
C ALA A 263 6.59 5.21 -16.56
N LEU A 264 6.86 4.84 -17.81
CA LEU A 264 7.45 3.54 -18.13
C LEU A 264 8.84 3.38 -17.48
N ASP A 265 9.63 4.45 -17.47
CA ASP A 265 10.97 4.51 -16.86
C ASP A 265 10.95 4.56 -15.32
N LYS A 266 9.78 4.75 -14.70
CA LYS A 266 9.58 4.71 -13.25
C LYS A 266 9.03 3.36 -12.73
N GLN A 267 8.83 2.38 -13.62
CA GLN A 267 8.36 1.06 -13.22
C GLN A 267 9.43 0.30 -12.42
N ARG A 268 9.05 -0.18 -11.23
CA ARG A 268 9.90 -1.02 -10.37
C ARG A 268 9.50 -2.48 -10.49
N LEU A 269 9.93 -3.14 -11.56
CA LEU A 269 9.52 -4.53 -11.88
C LEU A 269 10.05 -5.55 -10.86
N GLU A 270 11.14 -5.23 -10.16
CA GLU A 270 11.64 -5.96 -9.00
C GLU A 270 10.82 -5.58 -7.76
N TRP A 271 9.72 -6.28 -7.53
CA TRP A 271 8.87 -6.08 -6.35
C TRP A 271 8.33 -7.42 -5.82
N VAL A 272 7.65 -7.37 -4.67
CA VAL A 272 7.29 -8.58 -3.89
C VAL A 272 5.96 -9.24 -4.28
N VAL A 273 5.27 -8.71 -5.28
CA VAL A 273 4.01 -9.28 -5.80
C VAL A 273 4.18 -9.53 -7.30
N PRO A 274 3.83 -10.72 -7.81
CA PRO A 274 4.06 -11.09 -9.20
C PRO A 274 3.25 -10.23 -10.18
N LEU A 275 3.80 -9.99 -11.36
CA LEU A 275 3.10 -9.35 -12.46
C LEU A 275 2.17 -10.33 -13.19
N HIS A 276 1.12 -9.79 -13.79
CA HIS A 276 0.23 -10.56 -14.65
C HIS A 276 0.94 -10.93 -15.95
N GLU A 277 0.71 -12.13 -16.49
CA GLU A 277 1.34 -12.60 -17.74
C GLU A 277 1.19 -11.62 -18.91
N GLY A 278 -0.01 -11.05 -19.08
CA GLY A 278 -0.26 -10.00 -20.07
C GLY A 278 0.60 -8.74 -19.87
N ALA A 279 0.93 -8.36 -18.64
CA ALA A 279 1.81 -7.23 -18.36
C ALA A 279 3.28 -7.61 -18.57
N VAL A 280 3.68 -8.83 -18.18
CA VAL A 280 5.01 -9.40 -18.48
C VAL A 280 5.28 -9.37 -19.99
N ASN A 281 4.32 -9.76 -20.81
CA ASN A 281 4.46 -9.70 -22.28
C ASN A 281 4.72 -8.28 -22.78
N VAL A 282 4.02 -7.29 -22.23
CA VAL A 282 4.24 -5.88 -22.59
C VAL A 282 5.63 -5.42 -22.18
N PHE A 283 6.10 -5.73 -20.97
CA PHE A 283 7.44 -5.35 -20.54
C PHE A 283 8.56 -6.08 -21.30
N LYS A 284 8.31 -7.32 -21.76
CA LYS A 284 9.18 -8.04 -22.70
C LYS A 284 9.28 -7.30 -24.03
N ASP A 285 8.15 -6.91 -24.62
CA ASP A 285 8.10 -6.18 -25.89
C ASP A 285 8.78 -4.80 -25.80
N LYS A 286 8.76 -4.16 -24.63
CA LYS A 286 9.46 -2.89 -24.36
C LYS A 286 10.94 -3.08 -23.98
N GLY A 287 11.46 -4.32 -23.95
CA GLY A 287 12.86 -4.60 -23.64
C GLY A 287 13.25 -4.42 -22.17
N MET A 288 12.29 -4.41 -21.25
CA MET A 288 12.49 -4.17 -19.82
C MET A 288 12.51 -5.46 -18.98
N TRP A 289 12.28 -6.62 -19.60
CA TRP A 289 12.18 -7.89 -18.90
C TRP A 289 13.48 -8.68 -19.00
N THR A 290 14.05 -9.04 -17.86
CA THR A 290 15.31 -9.77 -17.73
C THR A 290 15.08 -11.20 -17.24
N ASP A 291 16.12 -12.03 -17.31
CA ASP A 291 16.08 -13.40 -16.77
C ASP A 291 15.93 -13.40 -15.25
N ASP A 292 16.57 -12.46 -14.54
CA ASP A 292 16.42 -12.29 -13.09
C ASP A 292 14.97 -11.93 -12.71
N LEU A 293 14.32 -11.06 -13.50
CA LEU A 293 12.89 -10.74 -13.34
C LEU A 293 12.01 -11.96 -13.59
N GLN A 294 12.34 -12.77 -14.60
CA GLN A 294 11.63 -14.01 -14.88
C GLN A 294 11.75 -15.02 -13.73
N GLN A 295 12.95 -15.19 -13.17
CA GLN A 295 13.18 -16.08 -12.03
C GLN A 295 12.45 -15.60 -10.77
N ASN A 296 12.51 -14.29 -10.47
CA ASN A 296 11.77 -13.72 -9.35
C ASN A 296 10.25 -13.88 -9.54
N GLN A 297 9.73 -13.64 -10.74
CA GLN A 297 8.32 -13.85 -11.09
C GLN A 297 7.86 -15.28 -10.81
N GLU A 298 8.65 -16.28 -11.19
CA GLU A 298 8.35 -17.70 -10.94
C GLU A 298 8.34 -18.03 -9.45
N ASN A 299 9.31 -17.51 -8.68
CA ASN A 299 9.36 -17.67 -7.23
C ASN A 299 8.14 -17.05 -6.53
N LEU A 300 7.71 -15.87 -6.98
CA LEU A 300 6.53 -15.18 -6.45
C LEU A 300 5.22 -15.90 -6.77
N VAL A 301 5.10 -16.47 -7.98
CA VAL A 301 3.96 -17.33 -8.32
C VAL A 301 3.98 -18.59 -7.45
N LYS A 302 5.15 -19.22 -7.28
CA LYS A 302 5.31 -20.41 -6.42
C LYS A 302 4.91 -20.11 -4.98
N ARG A 303 5.28 -18.94 -4.46
CA ARG A 303 4.88 -18.50 -3.12
C ARG A 303 3.36 -18.48 -2.96
N GLN A 304 2.63 -17.95 -3.95
CA GLN A 304 1.17 -17.95 -3.88
C GLN A 304 0.55 -19.35 -3.94
N GLU A 305 1.14 -20.28 -4.70
CA GLU A 305 0.69 -21.68 -4.70
C GLU A 305 0.86 -22.34 -3.33
N VAL A 306 1.99 -22.08 -2.66
CA VAL A 306 2.26 -22.58 -1.30
C VAL A 306 1.21 -22.04 -0.32
N LEU A 307 0.94 -20.73 -0.39
CA LEU A 307 -0.06 -20.07 0.45
C LEU A 307 -1.48 -20.61 0.17
N GLU A 308 -1.84 -20.82 -1.08
CA GLU A 308 -3.14 -21.37 -1.46
C GLU A 308 -3.31 -22.81 -0.94
N ALA A 309 -2.27 -23.65 -1.05
CA ALA A 309 -2.28 -25.01 -0.54
C ALA A 309 -2.42 -25.03 0.99
N ALA A 310 -1.63 -24.22 1.69
CA ALA A 310 -1.72 -24.06 3.15
C ALA A 310 -3.11 -23.58 3.59
N TRP A 311 -3.70 -22.63 2.85
CA TRP A 311 -5.03 -22.12 3.14
C TRP A 311 -6.12 -23.18 2.97
N LYS A 312 -6.02 -24.02 1.93
CA LYS A 312 -6.95 -25.15 1.71
C LYS A 312 -6.88 -26.17 2.85
N ASP A 313 -5.67 -26.45 3.33
CA ASP A 313 -5.45 -27.34 4.49
C ASP A 313 -6.12 -26.76 5.74
N VAL A 314 -5.83 -25.52 6.12
CA VAL A 314 -6.47 -24.88 7.29
C VAL A 314 -8.00 -24.89 7.14
N ASN A 315 -8.55 -24.55 5.97
CA ASN A 315 -10.01 -24.57 5.78
C ASN A 315 -10.66 -25.95 5.88
N SER A 316 -9.90 -27.04 5.74
CA SER A 316 -10.41 -28.40 5.90
C SER A 316 -10.50 -28.84 7.38
N ARG A 317 -9.84 -28.10 8.28
CA ARG A 317 -9.80 -28.38 9.72
C ARG A 317 -11.00 -27.76 10.43
N GLN A 318 -11.33 -28.33 11.60
CA GLN A 318 -12.33 -27.77 12.50
C GLN A 318 -11.65 -26.77 13.44
N HIS A 319 -12.32 -25.64 13.70
CA HIS A 319 -11.87 -24.62 14.65
C HIS A 319 -13.05 -24.15 15.48
N ASP A 320 -12.81 -23.98 16.77
CA ASP A 320 -13.86 -23.61 17.74
C ASP A 320 -14.23 -22.13 17.68
N SER A 321 -13.39 -21.28 17.05
CA SER A 321 -13.61 -19.85 16.87
C SER A 321 -12.86 -19.30 15.66
N ASP A 322 -13.19 -18.07 15.26
CA ASP A 322 -12.45 -17.33 14.24
C ASP A 322 -11.01 -17.02 14.68
N ASP A 323 -10.80 -16.73 15.98
CA ASP A 323 -9.47 -16.51 16.54
C ASP A 323 -8.61 -17.78 16.45
N ALA A 324 -9.17 -18.93 16.80
CA ALA A 324 -8.47 -20.22 16.68
C ALA A 324 -8.12 -20.55 15.23
N PHE A 325 -9.01 -20.21 14.27
CA PHE A 325 -8.72 -20.31 12.85
C PHE A 325 -7.57 -19.38 12.44
N GLN A 326 -7.57 -18.13 12.90
CA GLN A 326 -6.51 -17.19 12.55
C GLN A 326 -5.15 -17.60 13.14
N GLU A 327 -5.12 -18.12 14.37
CA GLU A 327 -3.89 -18.66 14.97
C GLU A 327 -3.35 -19.86 14.19
N ASP A 328 -4.22 -20.78 13.79
CA ASP A 328 -3.83 -21.92 12.97
C ASP A 328 -3.35 -21.49 11.58
N TRP A 329 -4.01 -20.48 10.99
CA TRP A 329 -3.56 -19.90 9.73
C TRP A 329 -2.18 -19.28 9.83
N MET A 330 -1.94 -18.40 10.81
CA MET A 330 -0.63 -17.76 11.01
C MET A 330 0.49 -18.80 11.10
N LYS A 331 0.29 -19.84 11.91
CA LYS A 331 1.25 -20.93 12.08
C LYS A 331 1.43 -21.75 10.81
N THR A 332 0.33 -22.25 10.23
CA THR A 332 0.39 -23.13 9.05
C THR A 332 0.98 -22.40 7.83
N ARG A 333 0.66 -21.12 7.66
CA ARG A 333 1.25 -20.25 6.64
C ARG A 333 2.77 -20.15 6.81
N ALA A 334 3.24 -19.82 8.01
CA ALA A 334 4.66 -19.66 8.27
C ALA A 334 5.42 -20.99 8.08
N ASP A 335 4.88 -22.10 8.60
CA ASP A 335 5.45 -23.44 8.46
C ASP A 335 5.55 -23.86 6.98
N ALA A 336 4.50 -23.61 6.18
CA ALA A 336 4.48 -23.94 4.76
C ALA A 336 5.51 -23.13 3.94
N LEU A 337 5.64 -21.83 4.22
CA LEU A 337 6.65 -20.99 3.57
C LEU A 337 8.07 -21.43 3.92
N LYS A 338 8.35 -21.67 5.21
CA LYS A 338 9.65 -22.19 5.65
C LYS A 338 9.98 -23.54 5.02
N ALA A 339 9.02 -24.45 4.94
CA ALA A 339 9.19 -25.75 4.29
C ALA A 339 9.50 -25.63 2.78
N ALA A 340 9.01 -24.57 2.13
CA ALA A 340 9.33 -24.23 0.75
C ALA A 340 10.63 -23.43 0.57
N GLY A 341 11.40 -23.20 1.65
CA GLY A 341 12.61 -22.39 1.62
C GLY A 341 12.36 -20.88 1.45
N MET A 342 11.15 -20.42 1.77
CA MET A 342 10.72 -19.03 1.62
C MET A 342 10.60 -18.33 2.97
N ASP A 343 10.97 -17.05 3.01
CA ASP A 343 10.81 -16.23 4.22
C ASP A 343 9.31 -16.01 4.53
N PRO A 344 8.82 -16.35 5.73
CA PRO A 344 7.45 -16.04 6.14
C PRO A 344 7.16 -14.54 6.25
N ILE A 345 8.20 -13.70 6.37
CA ILE A 345 8.18 -12.25 6.63
C ILE A 345 7.62 -11.96 8.02
N LEU A 346 6.37 -12.33 8.27
CA LEU A 346 5.75 -12.33 9.59
C LEU A 346 5.23 -13.72 9.94
N GLU A 347 5.48 -14.14 11.18
CA GLU A 347 4.96 -15.39 11.72
C GLU A 347 3.69 -15.19 12.55
N ARG A 348 3.50 -14.00 13.13
CA ARG A 348 2.34 -13.61 13.94
C ARG A 348 2.04 -12.13 13.74
N TRP A 349 0.78 -11.73 13.93
CA TRP A 349 0.34 -10.34 13.82
C TRP A 349 -0.89 -10.01 14.66
#